data_AF-A0A8H4VG14-F1
#
_entry.id   AF-A0A8H4VG14-F1
#
_cell.length_a   1.000
_cell.length_b   1.000
_cell.length_c   1.000
_cell.angle_alpha   90.00
_cell.angle_beta   90.00
_cell.angle_gamma   90.00
#
_symmetry.space_group_name_H-M   'P 1'
#
loop_
_entity.id
_entity.type
_entity.pdbx_description
1 polymer ?
#
loop_
_entity_poly.entity_id
_entity_poly.type
_entity_poly.pdbx_seq_one_letter_code
_entity_poly.pdbx_strand_id
1 'polypeptide(L)'
;MLSPDDLKLQGRFLPRGLDGTRARQTDTAPTISLFDHVRGLPSGTSRFDSGYVSTTTSIAFARRFLHTTLGSQGYIYKMHVSPNFIDTAQTLGQFYAQADESEVSVLGGPLYSQVLSWIEFRQGVEQPETTNPDYDSFKFDEAVWGGVQYQLAGFPDQHVAWKLDPWRRFSDCELVPHLVETCGPRQSSLQFAIHYIELTGIDDDDDDDDDDDDGGGIMAIFERVVIKADDYQKSAQGKQGSEFIEETRRMRSERKQSGFNGTGSTLGFRPASRKDKGRGPDIVYVSSRLSPHEAKHQRGLLPEKEASNKLTGHSSLREAARDGRREVMVSSSCRNRHSAAFIYAVRATPNMVQSKTNGSVVSIVGGVRWPQVLGWTSVTSRDKLKDWKTPSAIESNPDYDSRFDDLGGLFHGPDEPDLETSSGLTSFMRDNGRSVGWTGSFPLFKPSFSTASRRDYSRMARARRKKSAPDASFYHHQQSPWRVADAWAWIKRNAAPVSPVSDAVYLLSPVGDVVEGIEAAADLAEAVDAEDAVKGVIKGLATGEIESQLSEAGS
;
A
#
# COMPACT_ATOMS: atom_id res chain seq x y z
N MET A 1 -1.77 -3.89 -29.49
CA MET A 1 -0.69 -4.34 -28.58
C MET A 1 0.34 -3.23 -28.56
N LEU A 2 0.91 -2.91 -27.41
CA LEU A 2 1.84 -1.79 -27.27
C LEU A 2 3.28 -2.26 -27.55
N SER A 3 3.93 -1.72 -28.58
CA SER A 3 5.33 -2.03 -28.89
C SER A 3 6.28 -1.31 -27.93
N PRO A 4 7.55 -1.73 -27.82
CA PRO A 4 8.53 -1.03 -26.97
C PRO A 4 8.72 0.43 -27.37
N ASP A 5 8.70 0.74 -28.68
CA ASP A 5 8.83 2.11 -29.18
C ASP A 5 7.60 2.95 -28.85
N ASP A 6 6.39 2.39 -29.01
CA ASP A 6 5.15 3.07 -28.62
C ASP A 6 5.07 3.29 -27.11
N LEU A 7 5.52 2.30 -26.33
CA LEU A 7 5.58 2.40 -24.88
C LEU A 7 6.59 3.46 -24.43
N LYS A 8 7.75 3.55 -25.10
CA LYS A 8 8.74 4.60 -24.86
C LYS A 8 8.15 5.98 -25.14
N LEU A 9 7.47 6.15 -26.28
CA LEU A 9 6.77 7.40 -26.62
C LEU A 9 5.65 7.73 -25.62
N GLN A 10 4.95 6.73 -25.10
CA GLN A 10 3.92 6.91 -24.07
C GLN A 10 4.50 7.16 -22.67
N GLY A 11 5.79 6.87 -22.45
CA GLY A 11 6.49 6.99 -21.17
C GLY A 11 6.10 5.96 -20.10
N ARG A 12 4.97 5.27 -20.26
CA ARG A 12 4.41 4.32 -19.29
C ARG A 12 3.33 3.44 -19.87
N PHE A 13 2.98 2.37 -19.18
CA PHE A 13 1.74 1.65 -19.44
C PHE A 13 0.58 2.41 -18.81
N LEU A 14 -0.35 2.89 -19.63
CA LEU A 14 -1.55 3.54 -19.11
C LEU A 14 -2.59 2.48 -18.71
N PRO A 15 -3.27 2.63 -17.56
CA PRO A 15 -4.46 1.86 -17.27
C PRO A 15 -5.44 1.94 -18.44
N ARG A 16 -6.14 0.84 -18.71
CA ARG A 16 -7.14 0.80 -19.79
C ARG A 16 -8.11 1.95 -19.57
N GLY A 17 -8.43 2.69 -20.63
CA GLY A 17 -9.28 3.87 -20.52
C GLY A 17 -8.58 5.11 -19.97
N LEU A 18 -7.23 5.17 -19.98
CA LEU A 18 -6.48 6.42 -19.84
C LEU A 18 -5.55 6.78 -21.03
N ASP A 19 -5.51 5.95 -22.07
CA ASP A 19 -4.76 6.17 -23.33
C ASP A 19 -5.32 7.26 -24.30
N GLY A 20 -6.39 7.95 -23.94
CA GLY A 20 -7.04 8.98 -24.78
C GLY A 20 -7.76 8.46 -26.03
N THR A 21 -7.85 7.14 -26.24
CA THR A 21 -8.34 6.57 -27.51
C THR A 21 -9.86 6.48 -27.64
N ARG A 22 -10.63 6.66 -26.55
CA ARG A 22 -12.10 6.47 -26.54
C ARG A 22 -12.85 7.80 -26.41
N ALA A 23 -13.92 7.94 -27.20
CA ALA A 23 -14.70 9.17 -27.36
C ALA A 23 -15.49 9.68 -26.11
N ARG A 24 -15.34 9.06 -24.93
CA ARG A 24 -15.95 9.50 -23.64
C ARG A 24 -15.02 9.27 -22.44
N GLN A 25 -13.76 9.01 -22.72
CA GLN A 25 -12.75 8.68 -21.72
C GLN A 25 -12.43 9.85 -20.79
N THR A 26 -12.67 11.07 -21.27
CA THR A 26 -12.41 12.31 -20.55
C THR A 26 -13.46 12.65 -19.50
N ASP A 27 -14.61 11.97 -19.48
CA ASP A 27 -15.79 12.49 -18.77
C ASP A 27 -16.02 11.82 -17.41
N THR A 28 -15.37 10.67 -17.16
CA THR A 28 -15.47 9.97 -15.87
C THR A 28 -14.08 9.63 -15.39
N ALA A 29 -13.73 10.16 -14.22
CA ALA A 29 -12.55 9.74 -13.49
C ALA A 29 -12.53 8.22 -13.31
N PRO A 30 -11.35 7.57 -13.35
CA PRO A 30 -11.25 6.18 -12.96
C PRO A 30 -11.70 6.05 -11.51
N THR A 31 -12.49 5.03 -11.22
CA THR A 31 -13.06 4.77 -9.90
C THR A 31 -12.02 4.28 -8.89
N ILE A 32 -10.82 3.92 -9.37
CA ILE A 32 -9.71 3.36 -8.58
C ILE A 32 -10.20 2.26 -7.66
N SER A 33 -10.46 1.09 -8.22
CA SER A 33 -10.91 -0.06 -7.46
C SER A 33 -10.21 -1.32 -7.94
N LEU A 34 -9.43 -1.92 -7.03
CA LEU A 34 -8.75 -3.19 -7.29
C LEU A 34 -9.77 -4.34 -7.43
N PHE A 35 -10.86 -4.30 -6.67
CA PHE A 35 -11.94 -5.26 -6.79
C PHE A 35 -12.63 -5.20 -8.16
N ASP A 36 -12.91 -3.99 -8.66
CA ASP A 36 -13.49 -3.82 -10.00
C ASP A 36 -12.47 -4.14 -11.11
N HIS A 37 -11.17 -3.93 -10.86
CA HIS A 37 -10.10 -4.31 -11.76
C HIS A 37 -10.13 -5.81 -12.10
N VAL A 38 -10.13 -6.65 -11.06
CA VAL A 38 -10.01 -8.11 -11.20
C VAL A 38 -11.30 -8.79 -11.67
N ARG A 39 -12.46 -8.22 -11.34
CA ARG A 39 -13.74 -8.75 -11.83
C ARG A 39 -13.92 -8.58 -13.32
N GLY A 40 -13.20 -7.62 -13.91
CA GLY A 40 -13.22 -7.37 -15.35
C GLY A 40 -14.61 -7.09 -15.92
N LEU A 41 -14.68 -7.10 -17.24
CA LEU A 41 -15.91 -7.16 -18.01
C LEU A 41 -16.21 -8.62 -18.38
N PRO A 42 -17.46 -8.97 -18.71
CA PRO A 42 -17.82 -10.32 -19.20
C PRO A 42 -16.96 -10.82 -20.36
N SER A 43 -16.34 -9.91 -21.12
CA SER A 43 -15.37 -10.22 -22.18
C SER A 43 -14.00 -10.73 -21.70
N GLY A 44 -13.81 -10.94 -20.38
CA GLY A 44 -12.55 -11.43 -19.80
C GLY A 44 -11.44 -10.38 -19.75
N THR A 45 -11.77 -9.10 -19.95
CA THR A 45 -10.79 -7.99 -19.93
C THR A 45 -11.02 -7.09 -18.72
N SER A 46 -9.95 -6.57 -18.11
CA SER A 46 -10.06 -5.66 -16.95
C SER A 46 -10.91 -4.43 -17.30
N ARG A 47 -11.65 -3.90 -16.31
CA ARG A 47 -12.47 -2.70 -16.50
C ARG A 47 -11.61 -1.48 -16.86
N PHE A 48 -12.14 -0.64 -17.75
CA PHE A 48 -11.45 0.52 -18.32
C PHE A 48 -11.45 1.77 -17.41
N ASP A 49 -11.96 1.65 -16.20
CA ASP A 49 -12.03 2.73 -15.21
C ASP A 49 -11.34 2.34 -13.90
N SER A 50 -10.67 1.18 -13.86
CA SER A 50 -10.10 0.65 -12.61
C SER A 50 -8.85 1.38 -12.12
N GLY A 51 -8.10 2.04 -13.01
CA GLY A 51 -6.86 2.75 -12.67
C GLY A 51 -5.64 1.87 -12.39
N TYR A 52 -5.74 0.57 -12.67
CA TYR A 52 -4.64 -0.38 -12.54
C TYR A 52 -4.25 -0.99 -13.89
N VAL A 53 -2.98 -1.37 -14.01
CA VAL A 53 -2.46 -2.25 -15.06
C VAL A 53 -2.18 -3.61 -14.45
N SER A 54 -2.71 -4.68 -15.03
CA SER A 54 -2.49 -6.04 -14.55
C SER A 54 -1.10 -6.54 -14.93
N THR A 55 -0.39 -7.15 -13.99
CA THR A 55 0.90 -7.83 -14.21
C THR A 55 0.91 -9.17 -13.48
N THR A 56 1.85 -10.05 -13.78
CA THR A 56 1.98 -11.35 -13.10
C THR A 56 3.42 -11.60 -12.67
N THR A 57 3.59 -12.32 -11.57
CA THR A 57 4.91 -12.84 -11.14
C THR A 57 5.32 -14.13 -11.87
N SER A 58 4.43 -14.70 -12.69
CA SER A 58 4.64 -15.98 -13.38
C SER A 58 4.85 -15.78 -14.88
N ILE A 59 6.10 -15.94 -15.33
CA ILE A 59 6.41 -15.94 -16.77
C ILE A 59 5.65 -17.03 -17.54
N ALA A 60 5.37 -18.17 -16.89
CA ALA A 60 4.58 -19.25 -17.49
C ALA A 60 3.12 -18.81 -17.70
N PHE A 61 2.54 -18.09 -16.75
CA PHE A 61 1.21 -17.51 -16.90
C PHE A 61 1.19 -16.45 -18.00
N ALA A 62 2.17 -15.53 -18.02
CA ALA A 62 2.28 -14.50 -19.05
C ALA A 62 2.34 -15.08 -20.47
N ARG A 63 3.17 -16.11 -20.68
CA ARG A 63 3.22 -16.85 -21.97
C ARG A 63 1.88 -17.49 -22.29
N ARG A 64 1.27 -18.21 -21.34
CA ARG A 64 -0.04 -18.85 -21.53
C ARG A 64 -1.09 -17.83 -21.94
N PHE A 65 -1.21 -16.73 -21.20
CA PHE A 65 -2.14 -15.64 -21.49
C PHE A 65 -1.91 -15.03 -22.88
N LEU A 66 -0.65 -14.77 -23.25
CA LEU A 66 -0.32 -14.28 -24.60
C LEU A 66 -0.76 -15.27 -25.69
N HIS A 67 -0.56 -16.56 -25.48
CA HIS A 67 -0.97 -17.59 -26.43
C HIS A 67 -2.49 -17.75 -26.54
N THR A 68 -3.19 -17.80 -25.41
CA THR A 68 -4.63 -18.09 -25.36
C THR A 68 -5.49 -16.87 -25.64
N THR A 69 -5.07 -15.70 -25.16
CA THR A 69 -5.90 -14.49 -25.14
C THR A 69 -5.48 -13.49 -26.21
N LEU A 70 -4.19 -13.45 -26.58
CA LEU A 70 -3.64 -12.47 -27.53
C LEU A 70 -3.24 -13.08 -28.87
N GLY A 71 -3.68 -14.30 -29.17
CA GLY A 71 -3.43 -14.94 -30.47
C GLY A 71 -1.95 -15.22 -30.74
N SER A 72 -1.14 -15.39 -29.69
CA SER A 72 0.30 -15.68 -29.79
C SER A 72 1.12 -14.60 -30.50
N GLN A 73 0.66 -13.35 -30.45
CA GLN A 73 1.40 -12.18 -30.96
C GLN A 73 1.52 -11.15 -29.84
N GLY A 74 2.60 -10.38 -29.84
CA GLY A 74 2.80 -9.27 -28.90
C GLY A 74 4.08 -9.37 -28.10
N TYR A 75 4.06 -8.82 -26.88
CA TYR A 75 5.23 -8.67 -26.05
C TYR A 75 4.95 -9.13 -24.62
N ILE A 76 5.95 -9.75 -24.00
CA ILE A 76 6.00 -9.94 -22.55
C ILE A 76 7.06 -8.98 -22.01
N TYR A 77 6.64 -8.03 -21.19
CA TYR A 77 7.56 -7.09 -20.55
C TYR A 77 7.96 -7.59 -19.17
N LYS A 78 9.25 -7.52 -18.88
CA LYS A 78 9.83 -7.76 -17.57
C LYS A 78 10.18 -6.42 -16.96
N MET A 79 9.71 -6.19 -15.75
CA MET A 79 9.80 -4.89 -15.08
C MET A 79 10.29 -5.08 -13.65
N HIS A 80 11.06 -4.11 -13.16
CA HIS A 80 11.42 -4.07 -11.75
C HIS A 80 10.20 -3.67 -10.94
N VAL A 81 10.07 -4.11 -9.69
CA VAL A 81 8.97 -3.69 -8.84
C VAL A 81 9.22 -2.31 -8.23
N SER A 82 8.16 -1.59 -7.90
CA SER A 82 8.20 -0.33 -7.15
C SER A 82 6.94 -0.19 -6.28
N PRO A 83 6.82 0.82 -5.40
CA PRO A 83 5.76 0.83 -4.40
C PRO A 83 4.33 0.86 -5.00
N ASN A 84 4.10 1.24 -6.26
CA ASN A 84 2.78 1.14 -6.87
C ASN A 84 2.36 -0.29 -7.30
N PHE A 85 3.21 -1.30 -7.08
CA PHE A 85 2.89 -2.72 -7.31
C PHE A 85 2.17 -3.30 -6.10
N ILE A 86 0.86 -3.55 -6.25
CA ILE A 86 -0.02 -4.02 -5.18
C ILE A 86 -0.25 -5.52 -5.30
N ASP A 87 -0.05 -6.25 -4.20
CA ASP A 87 -0.36 -7.68 -4.13
C ASP A 87 -1.88 -7.90 -4.17
N THR A 88 -2.40 -8.30 -5.32
CA THR A 88 -3.83 -8.38 -5.60
C THR A 88 -4.50 -9.46 -4.75
N ALA A 89 -3.93 -10.67 -4.77
CA ALA A 89 -4.48 -11.81 -4.07
C ALA A 89 -4.52 -11.59 -2.55
N GLN A 90 -3.45 -11.05 -1.96
CA GLN A 90 -3.43 -10.79 -0.51
C GLN A 90 -4.27 -9.59 -0.12
N THR A 91 -4.39 -8.56 -0.97
CA THR A 91 -5.19 -7.36 -0.70
C THR A 91 -6.69 -7.67 -0.73
N LEU A 92 -7.15 -8.50 -1.66
CA LEU A 92 -8.55 -8.90 -1.79
C LEU A 92 -8.89 -10.18 -1.00
N GLY A 93 -7.88 -10.97 -0.61
CA GLY A 93 -8.04 -12.15 0.22
C GLY A 93 -9.03 -13.15 -0.36
N GLN A 94 -10.02 -13.54 0.43
CA GLN A 94 -11.06 -14.50 0.02
C GLN A 94 -12.00 -13.99 -1.09
N PHE A 95 -11.92 -12.70 -1.44
CA PHE A 95 -12.73 -12.09 -2.51
C PHE A 95 -12.00 -12.08 -3.86
N TYR A 96 -10.80 -12.64 -3.95
CA TYR A 96 -10.07 -12.85 -5.19
C TYR A 96 -10.30 -14.28 -5.72
N ALA A 97 -10.90 -14.39 -6.91
CA ALA A 97 -11.24 -15.68 -7.52
C ALA A 97 -10.12 -16.26 -8.40
N GLN A 98 -9.13 -15.44 -8.77
CA GLN A 98 -8.14 -15.73 -9.82
C GLN A 98 -6.75 -16.03 -9.25
N ALA A 99 -6.69 -16.82 -8.17
CA ALA A 99 -5.44 -17.05 -7.44
C ALA A 99 -4.32 -17.68 -8.30
N ASP A 100 -4.64 -18.36 -9.40
CA ASP A 100 -3.66 -18.97 -10.30
C ASP A 100 -2.94 -17.96 -11.21
N GLU A 101 -3.49 -16.76 -11.38
CA GLU A 101 -2.89 -15.71 -12.20
C GLU A 101 -1.63 -15.11 -11.58
N SER A 102 -1.46 -15.28 -10.25
CA SER A 102 -0.36 -14.69 -9.49
C SER A 102 -0.20 -13.19 -9.76
N GLU A 103 -1.35 -12.51 -9.84
CA GLU A 103 -1.47 -11.13 -10.28
C GLU A 103 -0.87 -10.15 -9.27
N VAL A 104 -0.20 -9.14 -9.80
CA VAL A 104 0.21 -7.93 -9.11
C VAL A 104 -0.32 -6.75 -9.91
N SER A 105 -1.28 -6.01 -9.36
CA SER A 105 -1.87 -4.88 -10.04
C SER A 105 -1.07 -3.61 -9.77
N VAL A 106 -0.76 -2.85 -10.82
CA VAL A 106 0.09 -1.66 -10.74
C VAL A 106 -0.78 -0.41 -10.80
N LEU A 107 -0.84 0.33 -9.69
CA LEU A 107 -1.61 1.57 -9.56
C LEU A 107 -1.04 2.66 -10.47
N GLY A 108 -1.87 3.22 -11.35
CA GLY A 108 -1.44 4.22 -12.34
C GLY A 108 -0.57 3.68 -13.47
N GLY A 109 -0.20 2.40 -13.41
CA GLY A 109 0.62 1.70 -14.38
C GLY A 109 2.14 1.92 -14.24
N PRO A 110 2.97 0.95 -14.68
CA PRO A 110 4.42 1.03 -14.61
C PRO A 110 5.03 1.99 -15.64
N LEU A 111 6.12 2.64 -15.27
CA LEU A 111 6.91 3.52 -16.14
C LEU A 111 7.69 2.72 -17.19
N TYR A 112 8.01 3.32 -18.34
CA TYR A 112 8.91 2.72 -19.31
C TYR A 112 10.33 2.55 -18.74
N SER A 113 10.83 3.56 -18.01
CA SER A 113 12.12 3.51 -17.32
C SER A 113 12.20 2.43 -16.24
N GLN A 114 11.08 1.82 -15.85
CA GLN A 114 10.99 0.71 -14.91
C GLN A 114 11.07 -0.67 -15.60
N VAL A 115 10.93 -0.72 -16.93
CA VAL A 115 11.01 -1.96 -17.72
C VAL A 115 12.47 -2.37 -17.85
N LEU A 116 12.79 -3.60 -17.44
CA LEU A 116 14.12 -4.22 -17.54
C LEU A 116 14.39 -4.73 -18.96
N SER A 117 13.40 -5.37 -19.56
CA SER A 117 13.52 -6.08 -20.83
C SER A 117 12.16 -6.50 -21.38
N TRP A 118 12.12 -6.99 -22.61
CA TRP A 118 10.93 -7.60 -23.20
C TRP A 118 11.26 -8.79 -24.09
N ILE A 119 10.27 -9.67 -24.25
CA ILE A 119 10.28 -10.82 -25.15
C ILE A 119 9.19 -10.60 -26.18
N GLU A 120 9.55 -10.56 -27.46
CA GLU A 120 8.59 -10.44 -28.55
C GLU A 120 8.09 -11.83 -28.99
N PHE A 121 6.82 -11.93 -29.37
CA PHE A 121 6.22 -13.09 -29.99
C PHE A 121 5.72 -12.72 -31.39
N ARG A 122 6.35 -13.30 -32.41
CA ARG A 122 5.97 -13.12 -33.82
C ARG A 122 5.38 -14.40 -34.36
N GLN A 123 4.10 -14.37 -34.74
CA GLN A 123 3.40 -15.54 -35.28
C GLN A 123 3.52 -16.78 -34.37
N GLY A 124 3.44 -16.56 -33.04
CA GLY A 124 3.60 -17.59 -32.02
C GLY A 124 5.02 -18.06 -31.73
N VAL A 125 6.03 -17.49 -32.38
CA VAL A 125 7.43 -17.79 -32.12
C VAL A 125 8.02 -16.77 -31.13
N GLU A 126 8.46 -17.28 -29.98
CA GLU A 126 9.21 -16.53 -28.98
C GLU A 126 10.56 -16.06 -29.55
N GLN A 127 10.81 -14.75 -29.50
CA GLN A 127 12.08 -14.15 -29.89
C GLN A 127 13.04 -14.07 -28.69
N PRO A 128 14.36 -13.87 -28.90
CA PRO A 128 15.28 -13.59 -27.81
C PRO A 128 14.86 -12.37 -26.97
N GLU A 129 15.06 -12.44 -25.66
CA GLU A 129 14.81 -11.33 -24.74
C GLU A 129 15.72 -10.14 -25.08
N THR A 130 15.13 -8.95 -25.20
CA THR A 130 15.83 -7.69 -25.50
C THR A 130 15.83 -6.83 -24.24
N THR A 131 17.02 -6.38 -23.82
CA THR A 131 17.18 -5.50 -22.64
C THR A 131 16.77 -4.07 -23.00
N ASN A 132 16.11 -3.39 -22.05
CA ASN A 132 15.79 -1.97 -22.18
C ASN A 132 17.03 -1.11 -21.86
N PRO A 133 17.59 -0.36 -22.83
CA PRO A 133 18.73 0.52 -22.56
C PRO A 133 18.35 1.71 -21.67
N ASP A 134 17.06 2.04 -21.57
CA ASP A 134 16.55 3.20 -20.82
C ASP A 134 16.03 2.80 -19.42
N TYR A 135 16.39 1.60 -18.93
CA TYR A 135 16.08 1.20 -17.56
C TYR A 135 16.85 2.07 -16.55
N ASP A 136 16.13 2.74 -15.66
CA ASP A 136 16.71 3.57 -14.62
C ASP A 136 17.08 2.74 -13.38
N SER A 137 18.28 2.14 -13.44
CA SER A 137 18.84 1.37 -12.33
C SER A 137 18.99 2.19 -11.04
N PHE A 138 19.24 3.50 -11.13
CA PHE A 138 19.43 4.34 -9.95
C PHE A 138 18.11 4.52 -9.18
N LYS A 139 17.00 4.72 -9.91
CA LYS A 139 15.66 4.85 -9.33
C LYS A 139 15.09 3.51 -8.85
N PHE A 140 15.31 2.42 -9.60
CA PHE A 140 14.56 1.19 -9.38
C PHE A 140 15.33 0.03 -8.72
N ASP A 141 16.66 -0.06 -8.76
CA ASP A 141 17.38 -1.23 -8.21
C ASP A 141 17.15 -1.44 -6.70
N GLU A 142 16.97 -0.34 -5.96
CA GLU A 142 16.65 -0.37 -4.52
C GLU A 142 15.13 -0.33 -4.23
N ALA A 143 14.31 -0.16 -5.26
CA ALA A 143 12.87 -0.06 -5.09
C ALA A 143 12.28 -1.41 -4.65
N VAL A 144 11.23 -1.33 -3.85
CA VAL A 144 10.49 -2.50 -3.39
C VAL A 144 9.03 -2.36 -3.78
N TRP A 145 8.36 -3.49 -4.01
CA TRP A 145 6.93 -3.49 -4.26
C TRP A 145 6.11 -2.93 -3.09
N GLY A 146 4.91 -2.43 -3.38
CA GLY A 146 3.98 -1.89 -2.39
C GLY A 146 3.39 -2.95 -1.46
N GLY A 147 3.35 -4.21 -1.92
CA GLY A 147 2.82 -5.32 -1.16
C GLY A 147 1.31 -5.20 -0.91
N VAL A 148 0.85 -5.60 0.28
CA VAL A 148 -0.57 -5.68 0.61
C VAL A 148 -1.14 -4.32 1.01
N GLN A 149 -2.21 -3.87 0.37
CA GLN A 149 -2.81 -2.54 0.57
C GLN A 149 -4.34 -2.62 0.74
N TYR A 150 -4.83 -3.06 1.90
CA TYR A 150 -6.27 -3.32 2.14
C TYR A 150 -7.20 -2.13 1.87
N GLN A 151 -6.73 -0.91 2.08
CA GLN A 151 -7.47 0.32 1.79
C GLN A 151 -7.61 0.63 0.28
N LEU A 152 -6.79 -0.02 -0.56
CA LEU A 152 -6.89 0.03 -2.02
C LEU A 152 -7.77 -1.11 -2.59
N ALA A 153 -8.34 -1.98 -1.74
CA ALA A 153 -9.20 -3.06 -2.19
C ALA A 153 -10.38 -2.56 -3.04
N GLY A 154 -10.92 -1.37 -2.75
CA GLY A 154 -11.95 -0.75 -3.58
C GLY A 154 -13.28 -1.51 -3.60
N PHE A 155 -13.61 -2.25 -2.54
CA PHE A 155 -14.92 -2.88 -2.44
C PHE A 155 -16.04 -1.82 -2.43
N PRO A 156 -17.19 -2.09 -3.04
CA PRO A 156 -18.36 -1.21 -2.95
C PRO A 156 -18.74 -0.91 -1.50
N ASP A 157 -19.44 0.21 -1.29
CA ASP A 157 -20.03 0.51 0.01
C ASP A 157 -20.94 -0.63 0.46
N GLN A 158 -20.95 -0.91 1.76
CA GLN A 158 -21.72 -1.98 2.38
C GLN A 158 -21.30 -3.40 1.98
N HIS A 159 -20.25 -3.56 1.17
CA HIS A 159 -19.70 -4.88 0.87
C HIS A 159 -19.28 -5.61 2.15
N VAL A 160 -19.56 -6.92 2.23
CA VAL A 160 -19.33 -7.74 3.43
C VAL A 160 -17.87 -7.73 3.89
N ALA A 161 -16.92 -7.55 2.96
CA ALA A 161 -15.50 -7.44 3.28
C ALA A 161 -15.19 -6.36 4.33
N TRP A 162 -15.87 -5.21 4.28
CA TRP A 162 -15.65 -4.12 5.24
C TRP A 162 -16.01 -4.49 6.69
N LYS A 163 -16.78 -5.57 6.90
CA LYS A 163 -17.10 -6.10 8.23
C LYS A 163 -16.08 -7.11 8.74
N LEU A 164 -15.17 -7.57 7.88
CA LEU A 164 -14.23 -8.64 8.17
C LEU A 164 -12.83 -8.08 8.38
N ASP A 165 -12.07 -8.69 9.28
CA ASP A 165 -10.63 -8.46 9.33
C ASP A 165 -9.97 -9.00 8.05
N PRO A 166 -8.97 -8.29 7.50
CA PRO A 166 -8.33 -7.09 8.03
C PRO A 166 -8.94 -5.75 7.55
N TRP A 167 -9.87 -5.76 6.60
CA TRP A 167 -10.45 -4.55 6.00
C TRP A 167 -11.23 -3.70 7.00
N ARG A 168 -11.80 -4.31 8.05
CA ARG A 168 -12.54 -3.62 9.11
C ARG A 168 -11.75 -2.47 9.76
N ARG A 169 -10.41 -2.55 9.76
CA ARG A 169 -9.54 -1.49 10.31
C ARG A 169 -9.50 -0.22 9.45
N PHE A 170 -9.93 -0.33 8.20
CA PHE A 170 -9.94 0.72 7.19
C PHE A 170 -11.37 1.12 6.79
N SER A 171 -12.37 0.62 7.51
CA SER A 171 -13.79 0.94 7.31
C SER A 171 -14.35 1.76 8.47
N ASP A 172 -15.35 2.58 8.18
CA ASP A 172 -16.26 3.11 9.18
C ASP A 172 -17.56 2.31 9.14
N CYS A 173 -17.96 1.87 10.33
CA CYS A 173 -19.15 1.06 10.53
C CYS A 173 -20.13 1.84 11.40
N GLU A 174 -21.27 2.17 10.83
CA GLU A 174 -22.35 2.84 11.54
C GLU A 174 -23.38 1.80 12.02
N LEU A 175 -23.77 1.92 13.29
CA LEU A 175 -24.89 1.18 13.84
C LEU A 175 -26.16 1.99 13.60
N VAL A 176 -26.85 1.68 12.51
CA VAL A 176 -28.19 2.25 12.27
C VAL A 176 -29.16 1.63 13.27
N PRO A 177 -29.95 2.43 14.04
CA PRO A 177 -30.92 1.89 14.97
C PRO A 177 -31.87 0.90 14.29
N HIS A 178 -31.87 -0.33 14.79
CA HIS A 178 -32.74 -1.46 14.46
C HIS A 178 -32.40 -2.39 13.28
N LEU A 179 -31.51 -2.08 12.32
CA LEU A 179 -31.26 -3.04 11.21
C LEU A 179 -29.84 -2.90 10.63
N VAL A 180 -28.99 -3.90 10.94
CA VAL A 180 -27.71 -4.25 10.28
C VAL A 180 -26.61 -3.18 10.32
N GLU A 181 -25.44 -3.53 10.89
CA GLU A 181 -24.22 -2.70 10.81
C GLU A 181 -23.89 -2.40 9.33
N THR A 182 -23.86 -1.14 8.94
CA THR A 182 -23.46 -0.71 7.59
C THR A 182 -22.02 -0.24 7.64
N CYS A 183 -21.13 -0.89 6.87
CA CYS A 183 -19.72 -0.54 6.82
C CYS A 183 -19.34 -0.10 5.41
N GLY A 184 -18.58 0.99 5.31
CA GLY A 184 -17.95 1.46 4.08
C GLY A 184 -16.48 1.82 4.36
N PRO A 185 -15.68 2.08 3.32
CA PRO A 185 -14.30 2.51 3.52
C PRO A 185 -14.24 3.88 4.23
N ARG A 186 -13.24 4.08 5.09
CA ARG A 186 -12.99 5.38 5.77
C ARG A 186 -12.69 6.54 4.83
N GLN A 187 -12.13 6.21 3.68
CA GLN A 187 -11.73 7.13 2.64
C GLN A 187 -11.87 6.40 1.30
N SER A 188 -12.17 7.11 0.22
CA SER A 188 -12.26 6.45 -1.07
C SER A 188 -10.89 5.89 -1.49
N SER A 189 -10.91 4.81 -2.27
CA SER A 189 -9.65 4.24 -2.80
C SER A 189 -8.92 5.22 -3.72
N LEU A 190 -9.63 6.14 -4.39
CA LEU A 190 -9.03 7.26 -5.12
C LEU A 190 -8.28 8.23 -4.20
N GLN A 191 -8.92 8.71 -3.12
CA GLN A 191 -8.25 9.62 -2.16
C GLN A 191 -7.02 8.97 -1.54
N PHE A 192 -7.12 7.69 -1.18
CA PHE A 192 -5.97 6.97 -0.67
C PHE A 192 -4.89 6.81 -1.74
N ALA A 193 -5.24 6.49 -2.98
CA ALA A 193 -4.27 6.34 -4.08
C ALA A 193 -3.47 7.62 -4.30
N ILE A 194 -4.12 8.78 -4.30
CA ILE A 194 -3.46 10.09 -4.40
C ILE A 194 -2.41 10.25 -3.28
N HIS A 195 -2.85 10.10 -2.02
CA HIS A 195 -1.93 10.19 -0.88
C HIS A 195 -0.83 9.13 -0.94
N TYR A 196 -1.12 7.94 -1.45
CA TYR A 196 -0.17 6.84 -1.53
C TYR A 196 0.95 7.14 -2.53
N ILE A 197 0.61 7.71 -3.68
CA ILE A 197 1.56 8.10 -4.72
C ILE A 197 2.46 9.23 -4.22
N GLU A 198 1.87 10.28 -3.65
CA GLU A 198 2.61 11.39 -3.02
C GLU A 198 3.59 10.87 -1.95
N LEU A 199 3.14 9.94 -1.10
CA LEU A 199 3.96 9.37 -0.03
C LEU A 199 5.09 8.47 -0.54
N THR A 200 4.92 7.85 -1.70
CA THR A 200 5.89 6.90 -2.24
C THR A 200 6.93 7.57 -3.13
N GLY A 201 6.74 8.85 -3.50
CA GLY A 201 7.69 9.61 -4.32
C GLY A 201 7.89 8.96 -5.68
N ILE A 202 6.81 8.41 -6.25
CA ILE A 202 6.83 7.83 -7.60
C ILE A 202 6.56 8.91 -8.65
N ASP A 203 6.14 10.11 -8.23
CA ASP A 203 6.06 11.24 -9.15
C ASP A 203 7.46 11.53 -9.71
N ASP A 204 7.49 11.75 -11.02
CA ASP A 204 8.70 11.96 -11.79
C ASP A 204 9.26 13.35 -11.44
N ASP A 205 10.01 13.43 -10.34
CA ASP A 205 10.80 14.60 -9.91
C ASP A 205 12.02 14.80 -10.85
N ASP A 206 11.77 14.86 -12.16
CA ASP A 206 12.75 15.39 -13.10
C ASP A 206 12.71 16.93 -12.99
N ASP A 207 13.29 17.44 -11.89
CA ASP A 207 13.55 18.86 -11.60
C ASP A 207 14.65 19.43 -12.53
N ASP A 208 14.59 19.14 -13.83
CA ASP A 208 15.34 19.92 -14.82
C ASP A 208 14.50 21.16 -15.14
N ASP A 209 14.94 22.31 -14.60
CA ASP A 209 14.39 23.68 -14.71
C ASP A 209 14.24 24.22 -16.16
N ASP A 210 14.15 23.37 -17.18
CA ASP A 210 13.97 23.78 -18.58
C ASP A 210 12.48 23.74 -18.98
N ASP A 211 11.93 24.94 -19.03
CA ASP A 211 10.61 25.40 -19.49
C ASP A 211 9.81 24.48 -20.48
N ASP A 212 8.50 24.39 -20.20
CA ASP A 212 7.36 24.15 -21.13
C ASP A 212 6.78 22.72 -21.38
N ASP A 213 7.12 21.64 -20.65
CA ASP A 213 6.46 20.33 -20.89
C ASP A 213 5.28 20.01 -19.95
N ASP A 214 4.07 20.26 -20.46
CA ASP A 214 2.79 20.05 -19.78
C ASP A 214 2.43 18.55 -19.59
N GLY A 215 2.74 18.00 -18.41
CA GLY A 215 1.79 17.16 -17.67
C GLY A 215 1.68 15.67 -18.01
N GLY A 216 2.74 14.90 -17.77
CA GLY A 216 2.76 13.43 -17.87
C GLY A 216 2.76 12.65 -16.53
N GLY A 217 2.92 13.31 -15.38
CA GLY A 217 3.11 12.65 -14.08
C GLY A 217 1.89 11.86 -13.59
N ILE A 218 2.11 10.91 -12.67
CA ILE A 218 1.03 10.13 -12.05
C ILE A 218 0.02 11.08 -11.39
N MET A 219 0.50 12.09 -10.67
CA MET A 219 -0.38 13.09 -10.09
C MET A 219 -1.18 13.86 -11.13
N ALA A 220 -0.65 14.16 -12.32
CA ALA A 220 -1.44 14.78 -13.39
C ALA A 220 -2.60 13.88 -13.87
N ILE A 221 -2.43 12.55 -13.83
CA ILE A 221 -3.50 11.58 -14.11
C ILE A 221 -4.61 11.70 -13.05
N PHE A 222 -4.25 11.83 -11.77
CA PHE A 222 -5.21 11.92 -10.66
C PHE A 222 -5.76 13.33 -10.42
N GLU A 223 -5.05 14.38 -10.79
CA GLU A 223 -5.45 15.77 -10.57
C GLU A 223 -6.48 16.20 -11.62
N ARG A 224 -6.31 15.75 -12.88
CA ARG A 224 -7.37 15.83 -13.91
C ARG A 224 -8.66 15.12 -13.48
N VAL A 225 -8.56 14.19 -12.53
CA VAL A 225 -9.65 13.38 -11.97
C VAL A 225 -10.33 14.08 -10.79
N VAL A 226 -9.57 14.67 -9.87
CA VAL A 226 -10.10 15.39 -8.70
C VAL A 226 -10.91 16.63 -9.11
N ILE A 227 -10.38 17.44 -10.04
CA ILE A 227 -11.03 18.68 -10.48
C ILE A 227 -12.44 18.41 -11.03
N LYS A 228 -12.65 17.28 -11.70
CA LYS A 228 -13.93 16.91 -12.31
C LYS A 228 -14.94 16.30 -11.34
N ALA A 229 -14.47 15.56 -10.33
CA ALA A 229 -15.35 14.99 -9.30
C ALA A 229 -16.02 16.09 -8.46
N ASP A 230 -15.26 17.14 -8.12
CA ASP A 230 -15.76 18.31 -7.40
C ASP A 230 -16.80 19.09 -8.21
N ASP A 231 -16.59 19.24 -9.52
CA ASP A 231 -17.55 19.90 -10.41
C ASP A 231 -18.85 19.11 -10.55
N TYR A 232 -18.78 17.77 -10.56
CA TYR A 232 -19.97 16.91 -10.58
C TYR A 232 -20.74 16.96 -9.26
N GLN A 233 -20.06 16.92 -8.11
CA GLN A 233 -20.70 17.08 -6.79
C GLN A 233 -21.33 18.47 -6.63
N LYS A 234 -20.65 19.54 -7.08
CA LYS A 234 -21.21 20.90 -7.08
C LYS A 234 -22.41 21.03 -8.02
N SER A 235 -22.41 20.36 -9.17
CA SER A 235 -23.55 20.31 -10.09
C SER A 235 -24.75 19.54 -9.53
N ALA A 236 -24.49 18.42 -8.83
CA ALA A 236 -25.52 17.64 -8.15
C ALA A 236 -26.14 18.38 -6.95
N GLN A 237 -25.33 19.10 -6.16
CA GLN A 237 -25.82 19.96 -5.07
C GLN A 237 -26.52 21.23 -5.58
N GLY A 238 -26.08 21.79 -6.71
CA GLY A 238 -26.70 22.95 -7.36
C GLY A 238 -28.15 22.73 -7.81
N LYS A 239 -28.53 21.49 -8.12
CA LYS A 239 -29.92 21.12 -8.45
C LYS A 239 -30.84 21.01 -7.25
N GLN A 240 -30.32 20.88 -6.03
CA GLN A 240 -31.13 20.86 -4.80
C GLN A 240 -31.14 22.22 -4.06
N GLY A 241 -30.20 23.12 -4.38
CA GLY A 241 -30.09 24.42 -3.70
C GLY A 241 -30.80 25.61 -4.36
N SER A 242 -31.39 25.45 -5.56
CA SER A 242 -31.93 26.60 -6.32
C SER A 242 -33.24 27.17 -5.77
N GLU A 243 -33.95 26.46 -4.88
CA GLU A 243 -35.15 26.99 -4.20
C GLU A 243 -34.83 27.77 -2.91
N PHE A 244 -33.62 27.65 -2.34
CA PHE A 244 -33.30 28.25 -1.04
C PHE A 244 -32.49 29.56 -1.13
N ILE A 245 -31.90 29.85 -2.30
CA ILE A 245 -31.00 31.00 -2.51
C ILE A 245 -31.75 32.31 -2.82
N GLU A 246 -33.01 32.25 -3.23
CA GLU A 246 -33.81 33.46 -3.50
C GLU A 246 -34.29 34.17 -2.21
N GLU A 247 -34.41 33.45 -1.09
CA GLU A 247 -34.86 34.02 0.19
C GLU A 247 -33.70 34.62 1.02
N THR A 248 -32.48 34.13 0.83
CA THR A 248 -31.30 34.59 1.60
C THR A 248 -30.68 35.88 1.00
N ARG A 249 -30.93 36.19 -0.28
CA ARG A 249 -30.44 37.42 -0.94
C ARG A 249 -31.13 38.70 -0.45
N ARG A 250 -32.28 38.61 0.22
CA ARG A 250 -33.01 39.77 0.74
C ARG A 250 -32.51 40.29 2.10
N MET A 251 -31.69 39.51 2.83
CA MET A 251 -31.24 39.87 4.19
C MET A 251 -29.79 40.39 4.29
N ARG A 252 -29.07 40.56 3.18
CA ARG A 252 -27.63 40.92 3.23
C ARG A 252 -27.24 42.27 2.64
N SER A 253 -28.19 43.15 2.31
CA SER A 253 -27.87 44.51 1.80
C SER A 253 -27.63 45.56 2.88
N GLU A 254 -27.63 45.22 4.17
CA GLU A 254 -27.40 46.19 5.25
C GLU A 254 -26.40 45.69 6.30
N ARG A 255 -25.12 45.55 5.92
CA ARG A 255 -23.99 45.65 6.86
C ARG A 255 -22.65 45.51 6.15
N LYS A 256 -21.98 46.64 5.97
CA LYS A 256 -20.62 46.94 6.47
C LYS A 256 -19.91 47.94 5.55
N GLN A 257 -19.85 49.18 6.02
CA GLN A 257 -18.68 50.04 5.83
C GLN A 257 -17.79 49.94 7.07
N SER A 258 -16.49 50.21 6.86
CA SER A 258 -15.34 50.20 7.78
C SER A 258 -14.81 48.80 8.14
N GLY A 259 -13.55 48.43 7.92
CA GLY A 259 -12.35 49.16 7.49
C GLY A 259 -11.28 49.01 8.58
N PHE A 260 -10.31 48.12 8.40
CA PHE A 260 -9.11 48.08 9.24
C PHE A 260 -7.92 47.47 8.49
N ASN A 261 -6.86 48.28 8.36
CA ASN A 261 -5.54 47.92 7.82
C ASN A 261 -4.70 47.21 8.90
N GLY A 262 -3.93 46.19 8.51
CA GLY A 262 -2.96 45.53 9.39
C GLY A 262 -1.74 45.07 8.61
N THR A 263 -0.61 45.73 8.88
CA THR A 263 0.73 45.58 8.28
C THR A 263 1.42 44.27 8.65
N GLY A 264 2.10 43.67 7.67
CA GLY A 264 2.92 42.47 7.83
C GLY A 264 4.23 42.70 8.61
N SER A 265 4.67 41.68 9.34
CA SER A 265 5.96 41.64 10.03
C SER A 265 6.69 40.35 9.67
N THR A 266 7.87 40.50 9.07
CA THR A 266 8.77 39.44 8.64
C THR A 266 9.79 39.16 9.75
N LEU A 267 9.80 37.95 10.31
CA LEU A 267 10.74 37.51 11.34
C LEU A 267 12.02 36.95 10.70
N GLY A 268 13.13 37.70 10.82
CA GLY A 268 14.47 37.28 10.43
C GLY A 268 15.20 36.55 11.55
N PHE A 269 15.74 35.36 11.27
CA PHE A 269 16.62 34.61 12.17
C PHE A 269 18.01 35.24 12.22
N ARG A 270 18.50 35.55 13.44
CA ARG A 270 19.90 35.92 13.72
C ARG A 270 20.63 34.71 14.33
N PRO A 271 21.83 34.35 13.87
CA PRO A 271 22.64 33.32 14.52
C PRO A 271 23.25 33.87 15.83
N ALA A 272 23.08 33.12 16.92
CA ALA A 272 23.62 33.48 18.23
C ALA A 272 25.12 33.16 18.33
N SER A 273 25.91 34.16 18.69
CA SER A 273 27.30 34.02 19.09
C SER A 273 27.42 34.21 20.61
N ARG A 274 28.33 33.42 21.20
CA ARG A 274 29.10 33.68 22.44
C ARG A 274 28.63 32.99 23.75
N LYS A 275 29.35 31.90 24.06
CA LYS A 275 29.71 31.36 25.40
C LYS A 275 28.65 31.45 26.52
N ASP A 276 27.65 30.58 26.46
CA ASP A 276 26.81 30.27 27.62
C ASP A 276 27.35 29.04 28.38
N LYS A 277 27.60 29.21 29.69
CA LYS A 277 28.09 28.17 30.62
C LYS A 277 27.00 27.19 31.08
N GLY A 278 25.93 27.02 30.29
CA GLY A 278 24.81 26.13 30.58
C GLY A 278 24.43 25.20 29.43
N ARG A 279 25.27 25.07 28.39
CA ARG A 279 24.98 24.14 27.29
C ARG A 279 24.89 22.72 27.83
N GLY A 280 23.76 22.07 27.57
CA GLY A 280 23.55 20.65 27.80
C GLY A 280 24.59 19.79 27.07
N PRO A 281 24.55 18.47 27.24
CA PRO A 281 25.48 17.58 26.57
C PRO A 281 25.34 17.72 25.04
N ASP A 282 26.46 17.97 24.36
CA ASP A 282 26.51 18.02 22.89
C ASP A 282 26.33 16.63 22.25
N ILE A 283 26.46 15.57 23.06
CA ILE A 283 26.38 14.17 22.64
C ILE A 283 25.33 13.43 23.48
N VAL A 284 24.43 12.72 22.81
CA VAL A 284 23.45 11.82 23.40
C VAL A 284 23.82 10.38 23.04
N TYR A 285 23.72 9.48 24.01
CA TYR A 285 24.02 8.07 23.84
C TYR A 285 22.73 7.25 23.74
N VAL A 286 22.60 6.47 22.68
CA VAL A 286 21.41 5.65 22.42
C VAL A 286 21.79 4.17 22.43
N SER A 287 21.13 3.36 23.26
CA SER A 287 21.25 1.90 23.19
C SER A 287 20.30 1.34 22.14
N SER A 288 20.78 0.41 21.33
CA SER A 288 19.95 -0.34 20.39
C SER A 288 20.51 -1.74 20.14
N ARG A 289 19.64 -2.65 19.71
CA ARG A 289 20.02 -4.00 19.26
C ARG A 289 20.39 -4.07 17.78
N LEU A 290 20.13 -3.00 17.03
CA LEU A 290 20.60 -2.89 15.66
C LEU A 290 22.12 -2.85 15.68
N SER A 291 22.75 -3.64 14.83
CA SER A 291 24.15 -3.44 14.49
C SER A 291 24.32 -2.16 13.66
N PRO A 292 25.53 -1.57 13.62
CA PRO A 292 25.81 -0.38 12.80
C PRO A 292 25.39 -0.55 11.34
N HIS A 293 25.66 -1.72 10.75
CA HIS A 293 25.22 -2.04 9.39
C HIS A 293 23.69 -2.07 9.25
N GLU A 294 22.96 -2.66 10.20
CA GLU A 294 21.49 -2.68 10.18
C GLU A 294 20.90 -1.28 10.39
N ALA A 295 21.47 -0.49 11.31
CA ALA A 295 21.05 0.90 11.55
C ALA A 295 21.29 1.76 10.30
N LYS A 296 22.46 1.63 9.65
CA LYS A 296 22.77 2.29 8.37
C LYS A 296 21.75 1.90 7.30
N HIS A 297 21.51 0.60 7.12
CA HIS A 297 20.54 0.10 6.16
C HIS A 297 19.16 0.70 6.44
N GLN A 298 18.72 0.74 7.70
CA GLN A 298 17.45 1.34 8.13
C GLN A 298 17.41 2.87 7.96
N ARG A 299 18.50 3.52 7.53
CA ARG A 299 18.69 4.97 7.46
C ARG A 299 18.74 5.66 8.84
N GLY A 300 18.90 4.89 9.92
CA GLY A 300 19.08 5.38 11.28
C GLY A 300 18.50 4.48 12.36
N LEU A 301 18.19 5.09 13.52
CA LEU A 301 17.57 4.45 14.68
C LEU A 301 16.14 4.98 14.86
N LEU A 302 15.15 4.08 14.78
CA LEU A 302 13.75 4.41 15.02
C LEU A 302 13.29 3.90 16.40
N PRO A 303 12.23 4.49 16.98
CA PRO A 303 11.56 3.96 18.16
C PRO A 303 11.16 2.48 17.98
N GLU A 304 11.47 1.61 18.95
CA GLU A 304 11.17 0.16 18.84
C GLU A 304 9.67 -0.16 18.81
N LYS A 305 8.84 0.73 19.39
CA LYS A 305 7.38 0.61 19.41
C LYS A 305 6.79 1.70 18.53
N GLU A 306 6.10 1.30 17.47
CA GLU A 306 5.38 2.20 16.56
C GLU A 306 4.49 3.20 17.31
N ALA A 307 3.87 2.77 18.42
CA ALA A 307 2.99 3.62 19.22
C ALA A 307 3.70 4.74 20.01
N SER A 308 5.01 4.64 20.25
CA SER A 308 5.70 5.57 21.16
C SER A 308 6.24 6.81 20.47
N ASN A 309 6.58 6.75 19.17
CA ASN A 309 7.24 7.82 18.41
C ASN A 309 8.47 8.47 19.12
N LYS A 310 8.99 7.82 20.16
CA LYS A 310 10.04 8.30 21.06
C LYS A 310 11.10 7.22 21.22
N LEU A 311 12.33 7.62 21.00
CA LEU A 311 13.51 6.83 21.28
C LEU A 311 14.15 7.36 22.57
N THR A 312 14.57 6.45 23.45
CA THR A 312 15.23 6.82 24.71
C THR A 312 16.73 6.92 24.50
N GLY A 313 17.30 8.07 24.85
CA GLY A 313 18.73 8.31 24.92
C GLY A 313 19.18 8.69 26.33
N HIS A 314 20.49 8.80 26.51
CA HIS A 314 21.13 9.16 27.77
C HIS A 314 22.20 10.22 27.57
N SER A 315 22.36 11.11 28.54
CA SER A 315 23.45 12.10 28.55
C SER A 315 24.81 11.50 28.90
N SER A 316 24.84 10.24 29.36
CA SER A 316 26.09 9.54 29.68
C SER A 316 26.16 8.16 29.05
N LEU A 317 27.34 7.85 28.51
CA LEU A 317 27.63 6.55 27.92
C LEU A 317 27.40 5.40 28.90
N ARG A 318 27.79 5.58 30.18
CA ARG A 318 27.65 4.56 31.23
C ARG A 318 26.21 4.14 31.45
N GLU A 319 25.27 5.07 31.34
CA GLU A 319 23.85 4.79 31.52
C GLU A 319 23.25 4.11 30.30
N ALA A 320 23.56 4.58 29.09
CA ALA A 320 23.19 3.89 27.86
C ALA A 320 23.74 2.44 27.85
N ALA A 321 24.97 2.23 28.32
CA ALA A 321 25.55 0.89 28.49
C ALA A 321 24.76 0.01 29.47
N ARG A 322 24.36 0.60 30.59
CA ARG A 322 23.54 -0.09 31.60
C ARG A 322 22.20 -0.49 31.00
N ASP A 323 21.60 0.39 30.19
CA ASP A 323 20.33 0.14 29.55
C ASP A 323 20.42 -0.94 28.47
N GLY A 324 21.36 -0.82 27.53
CA GLY A 324 21.63 -1.85 26.52
C GLY A 324 21.95 -3.22 27.15
N ARG A 325 22.65 -3.25 28.29
CA ARG A 325 22.89 -4.50 29.02
C ARG A 325 21.61 -5.08 29.62
N ARG A 326 20.72 -4.25 30.18
CA ARG A 326 19.41 -4.70 30.68
C ARG A 326 18.59 -5.32 29.55
N GLU A 327 18.58 -4.69 28.38
CA GLU A 327 17.90 -5.23 27.20
C GLU A 327 18.45 -6.60 26.78
N VAL A 328 19.78 -6.74 26.73
CA VAL A 328 20.44 -8.02 26.41
C VAL A 328 20.05 -9.09 27.43
N MET A 329 20.04 -8.76 28.72
CA MET A 329 19.66 -9.69 29.78
C MET A 329 18.21 -10.16 29.65
N VAL A 330 17.26 -9.22 29.46
CA VAL A 330 15.84 -9.54 29.26
C VAL A 330 15.64 -10.43 28.02
N SER A 331 16.40 -10.19 26.94
CA SER A 331 16.32 -11.02 25.74
C SER A 331 16.97 -12.40 25.88
N SER A 332 18.03 -12.51 26.69
CA SER A 332 18.85 -13.73 26.81
C SER A 332 18.15 -14.91 27.50
N SER A 333 16.99 -14.68 28.13
CA SER A 333 16.04 -15.73 28.52
C SER A 333 15.69 -16.66 27.32
N CYS A 334 15.83 -16.17 26.09
CA CYS A 334 15.65 -16.92 24.85
C CYS A 334 16.99 -17.45 24.26
N ARG A 335 17.63 -18.46 24.87
CA ARG A 335 18.70 -19.39 24.36
C ARG A 335 19.90 -18.88 23.53
N ASN A 336 19.95 -17.65 23.01
CA ASN A 336 21.06 -17.13 22.21
C ASN A 336 22.03 -16.33 23.08
N ARG A 337 23.13 -16.99 23.48
CA ARG A 337 24.19 -16.41 24.34
C ARG A 337 25.06 -15.34 23.68
N HIS A 338 24.74 -14.92 22.45
CA HIS A 338 25.55 -14.00 21.65
C HIS A 338 24.87 -12.66 21.33
N SER A 339 23.81 -12.28 22.05
CA SER A 339 23.22 -10.96 21.88
C SER A 339 24.16 -9.88 22.42
N ALA A 340 24.63 -9.01 21.54
CA ALA A 340 25.27 -7.74 21.88
C ALA A 340 24.24 -6.60 21.76
N ALA A 341 24.39 -5.57 22.57
CA ALA A 341 23.74 -4.28 22.35
C ALA A 341 24.81 -3.31 21.82
N PHE A 342 24.40 -2.38 20.98
CA PHE A 342 25.25 -1.31 20.48
C PHE A 342 24.87 0.00 21.15
N ILE A 343 25.86 0.78 21.55
CA ILE A 343 25.67 2.13 22.08
C ILE A 343 26.18 3.10 21.02
N TYR A 344 25.27 3.93 20.53
CA TYR A 344 25.53 4.94 19.53
C TYR A 344 25.75 6.29 20.20
N ALA A 345 26.84 6.97 19.84
CA ALA A 345 27.04 8.38 20.15
C ALA A 345 26.39 9.21 19.04
N VAL A 346 25.49 10.11 19.42
CA VAL A 346 24.65 10.87 18.49
C VAL A 346 24.82 12.36 18.80
N ARG A 347 24.97 13.18 17.77
CA ARG A 347 25.00 14.64 17.92
C ARG A 347 23.63 15.13 18.41
N ALA A 348 23.61 15.91 19.49
CA ALA A 348 22.38 16.49 20.04
C ALA A 348 21.74 17.47 19.03
N THR A 349 20.44 17.36 18.84
CA THR A 349 19.65 18.18 17.90
C THR A 349 18.33 18.65 18.53
N PRO A 350 17.65 19.65 17.93
CA PRO A 350 16.45 20.25 18.51
C PRO A 350 15.27 19.29 18.73
N ASN A 351 15.20 18.15 18.04
CA ASN A 351 14.18 17.11 18.28
C ASN A 351 14.46 16.24 19.53
N MET A 352 15.45 16.59 20.35
CA MET A 352 15.82 15.89 21.57
C MET A 352 15.53 16.73 22.81
N VAL A 353 14.86 16.15 23.80
CA VAL A 353 14.44 16.84 25.04
C VAL A 353 15.05 16.13 26.25
N GLN A 354 15.83 16.85 27.05
CA GLN A 354 16.33 16.34 28.32
C GLN A 354 15.20 16.31 29.35
N SER A 355 15.03 15.17 30.02
CA SER A 355 14.01 15.05 31.06
C SER A 355 14.38 15.91 32.27
N LYS A 356 13.42 16.72 32.76
CA LYS A 356 13.62 17.53 33.98
C LYS A 356 13.63 16.67 35.25
N THR A 357 12.86 15.59 35.26
CA THR A 357 12.77 14.66 36.41
C THR A 357 13.97 13.74 36.50
N ASN A 358 14.53 13.35 35.34
CA ASN A 358 15.74 12.57 35.26
C ASN A 358 16.69 13.20 34.23
N GLY A 359 17.52 14.15 34.68
CA GLY A 359 18.48 14.87 33.83
C GLY A 359 19.48 13.97 33.10
N SER A 360 19.49 12.67 33.36
CA SER A 360 20.31 11.70 32.67
C SER A 360 19.63 11.09 31.43
N VAL A 361 18.31 11.22 31.31
CA VAL A 361 17.49 10.66 30.24
C VAL A 361 17.13 11.75 29.23
N VAL A 362 17.21 11.39 27.96
CA VAL A 362 16.86 12.24 26.82
C VAL A 362 15.76 11.54 26.02
N SER A 363 14.65 12.23 25.77
CA SER A 363 13.61 11.79 24.85
C SER A 363 13.95 12.28 23.44
N ILE A 364 14.12 11.37 22.49
CA ILE A 364 14.42 11.68 21.09
C ILE A 364 13.16 11.43 20.28
N VAL A 365 12.56 12.49 19.74
CA VAL A 365 11.26 12.41 19.06
C VAL A 365 11.47 12.08 17.58
N GLY A 366 10.76 11.06 17.09
CA GLY A 366 10.80 10.60 15.70
C GLY A 366 11.98 9.70 15.31
N GLY A 367 13.06 9.68 16.09
CA GLY A 367 14.24 8.84 15.86
C GLY A 367 15.53 9.64 15.60
N VAL A 368 16.58 8.95 15.16
CA VAL A 368 17.91 9.49 14.84
C VAL A 368 18.29 9.05 13.44
N ARG A 369 18.66 9.98 12.56
CA ARG A 369 19.12 9.64 11.20
C ARG A 369 20.54 9.07 11.22
N TRP A 370 20.87 8.18 10.29
CA TRP A 370 22.22 7.61 10.22
C TRP A 370 23.34 8.66 10.10
N PRO A 371 23.23 9.71 9.26
CA PRO A 371 24.25 10.76 9.19
C PRO A 371 24.39 11.61 10.47
N GLN A 372 23.49 11.47 11.44
CA GLN A 372 23.56 12.16 12.73
C GLN A 372 24.39 11.38 13.77
N VAL A 373 24.65 10.10 13.52
CA VAL A 373 25.41 9.22 14.41
C VAL A 373 26.90 9.55 14.26
N LEU A 374 27.55 9.92 15.36
CA LEU A 374 29.00 10.22 15.40
C LEU A 374 29.83 8.93 15.38
N GLY A 375 29.32 7.87 16.01
CA GLY A 375 30.01 6.60 16.13
C GLY A 375 29.29 5.63 17.06
N TRP A 376 29.89 4.47 17.28
CA TRP A 376 29.31 3.42 18.14
C TRP A 376 30.35 2.61 18.91
N THR A 377 29.87 1.86 19.89
CA THR A 377 30.62 0.79 20.55
C THR A 377 29.68 -0.36 20.89
N SER A 378 30.20 -1.57 21.06
CA SER A 378 29.38 -2.74 21.42
C SER A 378 29.48 -3.08 22.90
N VAL A 379 28.39 -3.55 23.49
CA VAL A 379 28.30 -4.05 24.86
C VAL A 379 27.88 -5.50 24.81
N THR A 380 28.73 -6.36 25.36
CA THR A 380 28.42 -7.76 25.55
C THR A 380 27.92 -8.01 26.97
N SER A 381 27.20 -9.11 27.17
CA SER A 381 26.72 -9.52 28.50
C SER A 381 27.84 -9.77 29.52
N ARG A 382 29.07 -10.03 29.04
CA ARG A 382 30.25 -10.36 29.84
C ARG A 382 31.04 -9.14 30.30
N ASP A 383 30.80 -7.96 29.72
CA ASP A 383 31.57 -6.77 30.05
C ASP A 383 31.27 -6.31 31.49
N LYS A 384 32.32 -6.08 32.27
CA LYS A 384 32.19 -5.53 33.62
C LYS A 384 31.95 -4.02 33.49
N LEU A 385 30.77 -3.57 33.93
CA LEU A 385 30.37 -2.15 33.87
C LEU A 385 31.32 -1.20 34.64
N LYS A 386 32.15 -1.75 35.53
CA LYS A 386 33.17 -0.99 36.29
C LYS A 386 34.33 -0.54 35.41
N ASP A 387 34.57 -1.22 34.29
CA ASP A 387 35.70 -0.96 33.38
C ASP A 387 35.32 0.07 32.29
N TRP A 388 34.05 0.44 32.20
CA TRP A 388 33.48 1.42 31.26
C TRP A 388 33.70 2.90 31.65
N LYS A 389 34.74 3.19 32.44
CA LYS A 389 35.10 4.59 32.76
C LYS A 389 35.63 5.34 31.54
N THR A 390 36.15 4.61 30.56
CA THR A 390 36.56 5.10 29.24
C THR A 390 36.16 4.02 28.25
N PRO A 391 35.20 4.24 27.35
CA PRO A 391 34.89 3.26 26.31
C PRO A 391 36.17 2.87 25.59
N SER A 392 36.32 1.57 25.35
CA SER A 392 37.07 1.09 24.19
C SER A 392 36.66 1.96 23.00
N ALA A 393 37.63 2.52 22.28
CA ALA A 393 37.46 3.56 21.27
C ALA A 393 36.09 3.48 20.56
N ILE A 394 35.28 4.54 20.70
CA ILE A 394 34.06 4.68 19.89
C ILE A 394 34.52 4.65 18.44
N GLU A 395 34.00 3.68 17.68
CA GLU A 395 34.28 3.56 16.26
C GLU A 395 33.55 4.70 15.55
N SER A 396 34.30 5.51 14.80
CA SER A 396 33.75 6.68 14.11
C SER A 396 32.83 6.24 12.98
N ASN A 397 31.69 6.93 12.83
CA ASN A 397 30.83 6.75 11.67
C ASN A 397 31.40 7.55 10.48
N PRO A 398 31.83 6.90 9.38
CA PRO A 398 32.34 7.61 8.21
C PRO A 398 31.26 8.41 7.47
N ASP A 399 29.98 8.10 7.69
CA ASP A 399 28.85 8.79 7.05
C ASP A 399 28.29 9.95 7.91
N TYR A 400 28.99 10.35 8.99
CA TYR A 400 28.56 11.48 9.81
C TYR A 400 28.56 12.79 9.00
N ASP A 401 27.46 13.53 9.04
CA ASP A 401 27.32 14.82 8.40
C ASP A 401 27.58 15.94 9.40
N SER A 402 28.66 16.69 9.20
CA SER A 402 29.05 17.79 10.09
C SER A 402 28.02 18.92 10.17
N ARG A 403 27.01 19.00 9.29
CA ARG A 403 25.93 19.98 9.41
C ARG A 403 25.17 19.88 10.74
N PHE A 404 25.15 18.70 11.36
CA PHE A 404 24.53 18.49 12.66
C PHE A 404 25.30 19.22 13.79
N ASP A 405 26.55 19.60 13.55
CA ASP A 405 27.33 20.37 14.53
C ASP A 405 26.74 21.76 14.80
N ASP A 406 26.06 22.34 13.79
CA ASP A 406 25.49 23.68 13.82
C ASP A 406 24.07 23.74 14.40
N LEU A 407 23.39 22.60 14.55
CA LEU A 407 21.95 22.55 14.86
C LEU A 407 21.56 22.88 16.31
N GLY A 408 22.49 23.37 17.13
CA GLY A 408 22.15 23.92 18.44
C GLY A 408 21.57 22.91 19.44
N GLY A 409 22.31 21.86 19.78
CA GLY A 409 22.13 21.05 21.00
C GLY A 409 20.73 20.51 21.30
N LEU A 410 20.50 20.17 22.56
CA LEU A 410 19.20 19.72 23.07
C LEU A 410 18.19 20.89 23.11
N PHE A 411 16.90 20.56 23.05
CA PHE A 411 15.83 21.52 23.31
C PHE A 411 15.93 22.06 24.74
N HIS A 412 15.98 23.39 24.87
CA HIS A 412 16.08 24.12 26.14
C HIS A 412 14.93 25.13 26.34
N GLY A 413 13.72 24.80 25.87
CA GLY A 413 12.56 25.65 26.09
C GLY A 413 12.20 25.83 27.58
N PRO A 414 11.51 26.93 27.94
CA PRO A 414 11.13 27.22 29.32
C PRO A 414 10.23 26.11 29.90
N ASP A 415 9.30 25.63 29.08
CA ASP A 415 8.35 24.57 29.43
C ASP A 415 8.76 23.23 28.81
N GLU A 416 8.52 22.14 29.56
CA GLU A 416 8.74 20.78 29.04
C GLU A 416 7.61 20.48 28.05
N PRO A 417 7.91 20.14 26.79
CA PRO A 417 6.87 19.87 25.80
C PRO A 417 6.06 18.63 26.20
N ASP A 418 4.77 18.62 25.82
CA ASP A 418 3.97 17.41 25.95
C ASP A 418 4.45 16.36 24.94
N LEU A 419 5.20 15.39 25.43
CA LEU A 419 5.71 14.26 24.65
C LEU A 419 4.92 12.97 24.90
N GLU A 420 3.80 13.03 25.63
CA GLU A 420 3.01 11.84 25.98
C GLU A 420 1.78 11.69 25.06
N THR A 421 1.34 12.78 24.42
CA THR A 421 0.26 12.75 23.43
C THR A 421 0.77 12.80 21.99
N SER A 422 0.05 12.17 21.07
CA SER A 422 0.36 12.22 19.62
C SER A 422 0.32 13.67 19.09
N SER A 423 -0.64 14.47 19.57
CA SER A 423 -0.75 15.89 19.26
C SER A 423 0.46 16.69 19.76
N GLY A 424 0.90 16.43 20.99
CA GLY A 424 2.06 17.10 21.59
C GLY A 424 3.36 16.77 20.85
N LEU A 425 3.56 15.49 20.50
CA LEU A 425 4.69 15.04 19.67
C LEU A 425 4.70 15.69 18.29
N THR A 426 3.54 15.76 17.64
CA THR A 426 3.40 16.39 16.31
C THR A 426 3.66 17.89 16.37
N SER A 427 3.14 18.58 17.40
CA SER A 427 3.38 20.00 17.60
C SER A 427 4.85 20.28 17.86
N PHE A 428 5.49 19.48 18.72
CA PHE A 428 6.91 19.60 19.02
C PHE A 428 7.78 19.43 17.78
N MET A 429 7.50 18.41 16.95
CA MET A 429 8.25 18.17 15.71
C MET A 429 7.98 19.22 14.63
N ARG A 430 6.80 19.85 14.63
CA ARG A 430 6.52 20.98 13.75
C ARG A 430 7.48 22.13 13.98
N ASP A 431 7.77 22.41 15.24
CA ASP A 431 8.61 23.54 15.62
C ASP A 431 10.11 23.19 15.59
N ASN A 432 10.47 21.92 15.84
CA ASN A 432 11.87 21.51 16.07
C ASN A 432 12.39 20.43 15.11
N GLY A 433 11.54 19.78 14.33
CA GLY A 433 11.87 18.61 13.51
C GLY A 433 12.43 18.94 12.13
N ARG A 434 12.20 20.16 11.61
CA ARG A 434 12.59 20.52 10.23
C ARG A 434 14.10 20.37 9.99
N SER A 435 14.93 20.73 10.97
CA SER A 435 16.39 20.65 10.88
C SER A 435 16.94 19.23 10.82
N VAL A 436 16.17 18.26 11.31
CA VAL A 436 16.50 16.82 11.21
C VAL A 436 15.72 16.12 10.09
N GLY A 437 15.11 16.89 9.18
CA GLY A 437 14.41 16.38 8.00
C GLY A 437 13.02 15.81 8.29
N TRP A 438 12.31 16.33 9.29
CA TRP A 438 10.91 15.97 9.52
C TRP A 438 9.99 16.58 8.45
N THR A 439 9.12 15.76 7.87
CA THR A 439 8.24 16.11 6.73
C THR A 439 6.78 16.29 7.11
N GLY A 440 6.44 16.29 8.41
CA GLY A 440 5.06 16.47 8.88
C GLY A 440 4.41 15.21 9.44
N SER A 441 5.03 14.05 9.33
CA SER A 441 4.51 12.78 9.85
C SER A 441 5.59 11.96 10.56
N PHE A 442 5.16 11.00 11.38
CA PHE A 442 6.04 10.00 11.99
C PHE A 442 6.02 8.69 11.19
N PRO A 443 7.10 7.89 11.23
CA PRO A 443 8.41 8.16 11.85
C PRO A 443 9.22 9.24 11.12
N LEU A 444 10.33 9.72 11.70
CA LEU A 444 11.18 10.77 11.09
C LEU A 444 11.69 10.41 9.68
N PHE A 445 11.88 9.12 9.43
CA PHE A 445 12.20 8.55 8.13
C PHE A 445 11.59 7.16 8.05
N LYS A 446 11.20 6.77 6.84
CA LYS A 446 10.69 5.42 6.58
C LYS A 446 11.87 4.42 6.65
N PRO A 447 11.77 3.33 7.43
CA PRO A 447 12.79 2.30 7.41
C PRO A 447 12.84 1.70 6.01
N SER A 448 14.03 1.46 5.48
CA SER A 448 14.16 0.67 4.25
C SER A 448 13.56 -0.72 4.49
N PHE A 449 12.62 -1.10 3.64
CA PHE A 449 11.68 -2.21 3.84
C PHE A 449 12.33 -3.58 4.09
N SER A 450 13.64 -3.76 3.86
CA SER A 450 14.34 -5.03 4.05
C SER A 450 14.47 -5.48 5.52
N THR A 451 14.49 -4.56 6.49
CA THR A 451 14.79 -4.89 7.90
C THR A 451 13.55 -5.07 8.78
N ALA A 452 12.52 -4.22 8.59
CA ALA A 452 11.24 -4.34 9.29
C ALA A 452 10.50 -5.63 8.88
N SER A 453 10.38 -5.88 7.57
CA SER A 453 9.79 -7.10 7.01
C SER A 453 10.48 -8.36 7.54
N ARG A 454 11.82 -8.40 7.57
CA ARG A 454 12.55 -9.61 8.01
C ARG A 454 12.32 -9.92 9.49
N ARG A 455 12.20 -8.91 10.36
CA ARG A 455 11.89 -9.09 11.80
C ARG A 455 10.43 -9.53 12.01
N ASP A 456 9.50 -8.94 11.28
CA ASP A 456 8.08 -9.31 11.38
C ASP A 456 7.81 -10.68 10.79
N TYR A 457 8.41 -11.03 9.65
CA TYR A 457 8.41 -12.39 9.11
C TYR A 457 9.02 -13.39 10.09
N SER A 458 10.15 -13.07 10.73
CA SER A 458 10.78 -13.94 11.74
C SER A 458 9.88 -14.14 12.96
N ARG A 459 9.20 -13.09 13.44
CA ARG A 459 8.27 -13.15 14.57
C ARG A 459 7.00 -13.92 14.20
N MET A 460 6.42 -13.67 13.04
CA MET A 460 5.24 -14.37 12.53
C MET A 460 5.53 -15.85 12.24
N ALA A 461 6.69 -16.17 11.65
CA ALA A 461 7.13 -17.55 11.43
C ALA A 461 7.36 -18.30 12.75
N ARG A 462 7.92 -17.63 13.79
CA ARG A 462 8.06 -18.21 15.14
C ARG A 462 6.73 -18.37 15.86
N ALA A 463 5.81 -17.41 15.73
CA ALA A 463 4.46 -17.49 16.28
C ALA A 463 3.66 -18.63 15.65
N ARG A 464 3.81 -18.83 14.33
CA ARG A 464 3.25 -20.00 13.61
C ARG A 464 3.89 -21.30 14.08
N ARG A 465 5.22 -21.38 14.21
CA ARG A 465 5.91 -22.58 14.75
C ARG A 465 5.49 -22.97 16.16
N LYS A 466 5.12 -22.01 17.02
CA LYS A 466 4.56 -22.29 18.35
C LYS A 466 3.11 -22.74 18.32
N LYS A 467 2.32 -22.31 17.32
CA LYS A 467 0.95 -22.78 17.10
C LYS A 467 0.87 -24.12 16.35
N SER A 468 1.93 -24.51 15.63
CA SER A 468 1.97 -25.70 14.80
C SER A 468 2.93 -26.79 15.27
N ALA A 469 3.48 -26.69 16.49
CA ALA A 469 4.13 -27.83 17.14
C ALA A 469 3.02 -28.77 17.64
N PRO A 470 2.77 -29.92 16.99
CA PRO A 470 1.79 -30.87 17.47
C PRO A 470 2.37 -31.54 18.71
N ASP A 471 1.52 -31.76 19.70
CA ASP A 471 1.82 -32.67 20.80
C ASP A 471 2.22 -34.02 20.20
N ALA A 472 3.41 -34.52 20.55
CA ALA A 472 3.98 -35.71 19.96
C ALA A 472 3.32 -36.97 20.55
N SER A 473 2.05 -37.19 20.22
CA SER A 473 1.40 -38.49 20.34
C SER A 473 0.33 -38.59 19.26
N PHE A 474 0.17 -39.76 18.64
CA PHE A 474 -0.70 -40.08 17.50
C PHE A 474 -0.12 -39.90 16.09
N TYR A 475 0.80 -40.79 15.73
CA TYR A 475 0.92 -41.28 14.36
C TYR A 475 -0.05 -42.45 14.16
N HIS A 476 -1.15 -42.23 13.43
CA HIS A 476 -1.78 -43.17 12.49
C HIS A 476 -3.13 -42.62 12.02
N HIS A 477 -3.17 -42.07 10.80
CA HIS A 477 -4.17 -42.36 9.75
C HIS A 477 -4.09 -41.31 8.63
N GLN A 478 -3.57 -41.75 7.48
CA GLN A 478 -3.92 -41.17 6.18
C GLN A 478 -5.43 -41.34 5.97
N GLN A 479 -6.14 -40.29 5.57
CA GLN A 479 -7.51 -40.40 5.05
C GLN A 479 -7.72 -39.62 3.75
N SER A 480 -8.62 -40.18 2.97
CA SER A 480 -8.83 -40.18 1.52
C SER A 480 -10.02 -39.28 1.08
N PRO A 481 -10.27 -39.12 -0.25
CA PRO A 481 -11.10 -38.04 -0.84
C PRO A 481 -12.64 -38.20 -0.81
N TRP A 482 -13.23 -38.98 0.10
CA TRP A 482 -14.65 -39.39 -0.03
C TRP A 482 -15.70 -38.46 0.58
N ARG A 483 -15.34 -37.29 1.12
CA ARG A 483 -16.29 -36.42 1.86
C ARG A 483 -17.13 -35.45 1.02
N VAL A 484 -16.84 -35.26 -0.27
CA VAL A 484 -17.63 -34.36 -1.12
C VAL A 484 -18.95 -35.01 -1.56
N ALA A 485 -18.94 -36.33 -1.80
CA ALA A 485 -20.13 -37.08 -2.22
C ALA A 485 -21.20 -37.16 -1.10
N ASP A 486 -20.77 -37.34 0.15
CA ASP A 486 -21.68 -37.45 1.30
C ASP A 486 -22.33 -36.11 1.66
N ALA A 487 -21.60 -34.99 1.52
CA ALA A 487 -22.16 -33.66 1.66
C ALA A 487 -23.24 -33.38 0.61
N TRP A 488 -23.01 -33.82 -0.63
CA TRP A 488 -23.96 -33.66 -1.73
C TRP A 488 -25.21 -34.54 -1.58
N ALA A 489 -25.05 -35.76 -1.07
CA ALA A 489 -26.16 -36.66 -0.78
C ALA A 489 -27.00 -36.21 0.43
N TRP A 490 -26.42 -35.46 1.37
CA TRP A 490 -27.17 -34.86 2.49
C TRP A 490 -28.01 -33.66 2.03
N ILE A 491 -27.48 -32.79 1.16
CA ILE A 491 -28.22 -31.66 0.60
C ILE A 491 -29.42 -32.13 -0.23
N LYS A 492 -29.25 -33.14 -1.09
CA LYS A 492 -30.35 -33.72 -1.89
C LYS A 492 -31.45 -34.36 -1.05
N ARG A 493 -31.12 -34.89 0.14
CA ARG A 493 -32.10 -35.58 1.01
C ARG A 493 -32.90 -34.65 1.92
N ASN A 494 -32.43 -33.42 2.15
CA ASN A 494 -33.08 -32.48 3.07
C ASN A 494 -33.75 -31.29 2.37
N ALA A 495 -33.66 -31.19 1.04
CA ALA A 495 -34.43 -30.21 0.27
C ALA A 495 -35.87 -30.71 0.05
N ALA A 496 -36.81 -30.28 0.90
CA ALA A 496 -38.25 -30.43 0.68
C ALA A 496 -38.76 -29.37 -0.32
N PRO A 497 -39.91 -29.59 -1.01
CA PRO A 497 -40.28 -28.81 -2.19
C PRO A 497 -40.96 -27.51 -1.79
N VAL A 498 -40.33 -26.37 -2.09
CA VAL A 498 -40.99 -25.07 -2.11
C VAL A 498 -40.88 -24.52 -3.52
N SER A 499 -42.03 -24.24 -4.13
CA SER A 499 -42.19 -23.60 -5.45
C SER A 499 -42.88 -22.24 -5.25
N PRO A 500 -42.78 -21.28 -6.18
CA PRO A 500 -41.55 -20.59 -6.54
C PRO A 500 -41.70 -19.10 -6.19
N VAL A 501 -40.75 -18.55 -5.44
CA VAL A 501 -40.51 -17.10 -5.44
C VAL A 501 -39.10 -16.91 -5.96
N SER A 502 -39.05 -16.36 -7.16
CA SER A 502 -37.86 -15.84 -7.84
C SER A 502 -37.12 -14.87 -6.92
N ASP A 503 -36.04 -15.30 -6.28
CA ASP A 503 -35.00 -14.41 -5.72
C ASP A 503 -33.68 -15.11 -5.31
N ALA A 504 -33.45 -16.36 -5.74
CA ALA A 504 -32.26 -17.13 -5.33
C ALA A 504 -31.34 -17.54 -6.51
N VAL A 505 -31.15 -16.67 -7.50
CA VAL A 505 -30.26 -16.94 -8.66
C VAL A 505 -28.88 -16.26 -8.54
N TYR A 506 -28.62 -15.43 -7.51
CA TYR A 506 -27.33 -14.73 -7.40
C TYR A 506 -26.24 -15.38 -6.52
N LEU A 507 -26.39 -16.64 -6.10
CA LEU A 507 -25.41 -17.27 -5.18
C LEU A 507 -24.76 -18.58 -5.65
N LEU A 508 -24.92 -18.98 -6.91
CA LEU A 508 -24.21 -20.14 -7.45
C LEU A 508 -23.75 -19.83 -8.89
N SER A 509 -22.44 -19.66 -9.09
CA SER A 509 -21.84 -19.71 -10.42
C SER A 509 -22.04 -21.11 -11.02
N PRO A 510 -22.49 -21.24 -12.28
CA PRO A 510 -22.18 -22.39 -13.08
C PRO A 510 -20.88 -22.14 -13.85
N VAL A 511 -20.06 -23.18 -13.81
CA VAL A 511 -18.91 -23.49 -14.66
C VAL A 511 -19.27 -23.26 -16.13
N GLY A 512 -18.30 -22.73 -16.87
CA GLY A 512 -18.40 -22.43 -18.29
C GLY A 512 -18.58 -23.67 -19.17
N ASP A 513 -18.86 -23.36 -20.44
CA ASP A 513 -19.18 -24.24 -21.57
C ASP A 513 -20.69 -24.41 -21.78
N VAL A 514 -21.24 -23.58 -22.69
CA VAL A 514 -22.47 -23.73 -23.52
C VAL A 514 -23.03 -22.37 -24.02
N VAL A 515 -22.47 -21.21 -23.63
CA VAL A 515 -23.03 -19.89 -24.07
C VAL A 515 -22.48 -19.36 -25.41
N GLU A 516 -22.02 -20.21 -26.33
CA GLU A 516 -21.71 -19.76 -27.70
C GLU A 516 -22.91 -19.86 -28.68
N GLY A 517 -24.06 -20.35 -28.23
CA GLY A 517 -25.21 -20.58 -29.13
C GLY A 517 -26.29 -19.48 -29.18
N ILE A 518 -26.27 -18.48 -28.30
CA ILE A 518 -27.44 -17.59 -28.10
C ILE A 518 -27.19 -16.15 -28.58
N GLU A 519 -25.95 -15.68 -28.67
CA GLU A 519 -25.67 -14.29 -29.08
C GLU A 519 -25.63 -14.06 -30.60
N ALA A 520 -25.69 -15.11 -31.44
CA ALA A 520 -25.84 -14.94 -32.90
C ALA A 520 -27.28 -14.64 -33.36
N ALA A 521 -28.27 -14.67 -32.46
CA ALA A 521 -29.68 -14.47 -32.80
C ALA A 521 -30.22 -13.07 -32.46
N ALA A 522 -29.47 -12.25 -31.70
CA ALA A 522 -29.94 -10.94 -31.25
C ALA A 522 -29.72 -9.80 -32.26
N ASP A 523 -28.79 -9.96 -33.21
CA ASP A 523 -28.48 -8.95 -34.23
C ASP A 523 -29.18 -9.20 -35.59
N LEU A 524 -30.10 -10.18 -35.67
CA LEU A 524 -30.80 -10.50 -36.92
C LEU A 524 -32.28 -10.87 -36.70
N ALA A 525 -33.05 -10.00 -36.05
CA ALA A 525 -34.51 -10.12 -35.99
C ALA A 525 -35.20 -8.76 -36.03
N GLU A 526 -34.96 -8.02 -37.13
CA GLU A 526 -35.99 -7.14 -37.66
C GLU A 526 -36.84 -7.99 -38.64
N ALA A 527 -38.14 -8.11 -38.35
CA ALA A 527 -39.21 -8.72 -39.14
C ALA A 527 -39.57 -10.22 -38.92
N VAL A 528 -40.86 -10.41 -38.57
CA VAL A 528 -41.76 -11.58 -38.68
C VAL A 528 -41.87 -12.55 -37.47
N ASP A 529 -43.14 -12.91 -37.18
CA ASP A 529 -43.69 -13.66 -36.05
C ASP A 529 -42.86 -14.84 -35.53
N ALA A 530 -42.40 -14.71 -34.29
CA ALA A 530 -41.49 -15.64 -33.60
C ALA A 530 -42.20 -16.76 -32.79
N GLU A 531 -43.44 -17.15 -33.14
CA GLU A 531 -44.12 -18.25 -32.43
C GLU A 531 -43.94 -19.62 -33.11
N ASP A 532 -43.79 -19.65 -34.44
CA ASP A 532 -43.67 -20.91 -35.19
C ASP A 532 -42.22 -21.44 -35.28
N ALA A 533 -41.23 -20.56 -35.24
CA ALA A 533 -39.81 -20.95 -35.22
C ALA A 533 -39.43 -21.65 -33.90
N VAL A 534 -39.96 -21.17 -32.78
CA VAL A 534 -39.72 -21.76 -31.44
C VAL A 534 -40.42 -23.12 -31.31
N LYS A 535 -41.63 -23.28 -31.88
CA LYS A 535 -42.29 -24.59 -31.95
C LYS A 535 -41.53 -25.59 -32.83
N GLY A 536 -40.89 -25.14 -33.90
CA GLY A 536 -40.04 -25.97 -34.76
C GLY A 536 -38.79 -26.51 -34.05
N VAL A 537 -38.08 -25.66 -33.30
CA VAL A 537 -36.86 -26.05 -32.57
C VAL A 537 -37.18 -26.98 -31.40
N ILE A 538 -38.25 -26.72 -30.65
CA ILE A 538 -38.66 -27.59 -29.53
C ILE A 538 -39.12 -28.96 -30.06
N LYS A 539 -39.78 -29.01 -31.22
CA LYS A 539 -40.22 -30.27 -31.84
C LYS A 539 -39.06 -31.08 -32.42
N GLY A 540 -38.02 -30.42 -32.94
CA GLY A 540 -36.80 -31.07 -33.44
C GLY A 540 -35.90 -31.64 -32.35
N LEU A 541 -35.78 -30.95 -31.21
CA LEU A 541 -35.02 -31.43 -30.05
C LEU A 541 -35.71 -32.61 -29.36
N ALA A 542 -37.05 -32.62 -29.31
CA ALA A 542 -37.80 -33.73 -28.73
C ALA A 542 -37.73 -35.03 -29.55
N THR A 543 -37.49 -34.96 -30.87
CA THR A 543 -37.38 -36.16 -31.73
C THR A 543 -35.97 -36.70 -31.85
N GLY A 544 -34.94 -35.84 -31.81
CA GLY A 544 -33.53 -36.29 -31.97
C GLY A 544 -32.98 -37.10 -30.80
N GLU A 545 -33.45 -36.82 -29.57
CA GLU A 545 -32.91 -37.45 -28.37
C GLU A 545 -33.65 -38.76 -27.99
N ILE A 546 -34.85 -38.97 -28.53
CA ILE A 546 -35.64 -40.20 -28.31
C ILE A 546 -35.33 -41.29 -29.34
N GLU A 547 -34.96 -40.94 -30.58
CA GLU A 547 -34.53 -41.93 -31.59
C GLU A 547 -33.12 -42.48 -31.34
N SER A 548 -32.24 -41.70 -30.71
CA SER A 548 -30.90 -42.14 -30.30
C SER A 548 -30.97 -43.26 -29.24
N GLN A 549 -31.83 -43.11 -28.23
CA GLN A 549 -31.93 -44.05 -27.10
C GLN A 549 -32.77 -45.31 -27.40
N LEU A 550 -33.56 -45.33 -28.49
CA LEU A 550 -34.29 -46.53 -28.92
C LEU A 550 -33.50 -47.43 -29.89
N SER A 551 -32.36 -46.97 -30.42
CA SER A 551 -31.48 -47.79 -31.26
C SER A 551 -30.46 -48.64 -30.48
N GLU A 552 -30.19 -48.32 -29.21
CA GLU A 552 -29.23 -49.04 -28.36
C GLU A 552 -29.88 -50.04 -27.37
N ALA A 553 -31.21 -50.16 -27.34
CA ALA A 553 -31.92 -51.09 -26.45
C ALA A 553 -32.66 -52.24 -27.19
N GLY A 554 -32.16 -52.62 -28.37
CA GLY A 554 -32.67 -53.73 -29.19
C GLY A 554 -31.59 -54.77 -29.53
N SER A 555 -31.10 -55.50 -28.52
CA SER A 555 -30.43 -56.81 -28.64
C SER A 555 -30.56 -57.59 -27.33
#